data_AF-A0AAW0RQZ4-F1
#
_entry.id   AF-A0AAW0RQZ4-F1
#
_cell.length_a   1.000
_cell.length_b   1.000
_cell.length_c   1.000
_cell.angle_alpha   90.00
_cell.angle_beta   90.00
_cell.angle_gamma   90.00
#
_symmetry.space_group_name_H-M   'P 1'
#
loop_
_entity.id
_entity.type
_entity.pdbx_description
1 polymer ?
#
loop_
_entity_poly.entity_id
_entity_poly.type
_entity_poly.pdbx_seq_one_letter_code
_entity_poly.pdbx_strand_id
1 'polypeptide(L)'
;MQEQSLRGGMNRKQLQHAIEDTPTGLHHLYSHYWTRFTHFKEWEKQRAIALLRWTAFALRPLTVCEITEAVLIIESENLPLEDLPDAVDDDYVNTEIVGLCGPLLEVRNNPIDPSPGRRTVHLPHFSVRQYLLCQLPTSGRIRRNDRLQISYEQLQNTLLAKACLQYVSLRQVWEVVPHDSPPLGVSFRSYAATTWYQHVNLGLRNDAEKARLSMEFMNRNNPAWDSWRALIEPEDAQRQDKEDETILPGPLYYAVKLNLTYVAISLVTEQNVNESSTLGRSALGIATLLISFAPFHPKQPAMTTRRLLPGPITIIDVKATPFTLCNIRYDGTLYGRMEDTRTP
;
A
#
# COMPACT_ATOMS: atom_id res chain seq x y z
N MET A 1 8.27 -5.96 27.79
CA MET A 1 7.71 -6.20 29.14
C MET A 1 6.84 -7.47 29.18
N GLN A 2 7.06 -8.46 28.30
CA GLN A 2 6.23 -9.69 28.20
C GLN A 2 6.92 -10.96 28.71
N GLU A 3 8.25 -11.03 28.71
CA GLU A 3 8.97 -12.23 29.16
C GLU A 3 9.04 -12.38 30.69
N GLN A 4 8.84 -11.30 31.46
CA GLN A 4 8.98 -11.36 32.92
C GLN A 4 7.76 -11.97 33.65
N SER A 5 6.60 -12.09 32.98
CA SER A 5 5.37 -12.60 33.62
C SER A 5 5.08 -14.08 33.35
N LEU A 6 5.75 -14.73 32.40
CA LEU A 6 5.48 -16.13 32.07
C LEU A 6 6.62 -17.02 32.57
N ARG A 7 6.47 -17.53 33.79
CA ARG A 7 7.42 -18.49 34.36
C ARG A 7 7.06 -19.90 33.89
N GLY A 8 8.05 -20.69 33.48
CA GLY A 8 7.86 -22.03 32.89
C GLY A 8 7.16 -23.08 33.77
N GLY A 9 6.82 -22.77 35.03
CA GLY A 9 6.09 -23.64 35.95
C GLY A 9 4.59 -23.34 36.10
N MET A 10 4.01 -22.47 35.29
CA MET A 10 2.59 -22.10 35.41
C MET A 10 1.65 -23.25 35.02
N ASN A 11 0.65 -23.53 35.85
CA ASN A 11 -0.34 -24.56 35.55
C ASN A 11 -1.36 -24.07 34.52
N ARG A 12 -2.09 -25.00 33.86
CA ARG A 12 -3.03 -24.67 32.78
C ARG A 12 -4.08 -23.61 33.15
N LYS A 13 -4.56 -23.59 34.39
CA LYS A 13 -5.53 -22.58 34.86
C LYS A 13 -4.88 -21.21 35.05
N GLN A 14 -3.62 -21.16 35.48
CA GLN A 14 -2.85 -19.91 35.62
C GLN A 14 -2.44 -19.35 34.26
N LEU A 15 -2.07 -20.21 33.31
CA LEU A 15 -1.87 -19.84 31.91
C LEU A 15 -3.15 -19.29 31.29
N GLN A 16 -4.26 -19.98 31.51
CA GLN A 16 -5.56 -19.55 31.00
C GLN A 16 -6.01 -18.22 31.64
N HIS A 17 -5.82 -18.04 32.95
CA HIS A 17 -6.12 -16.78 33.63
C HIS A 17 -5.16 -15.65 33.22
N ALA A 18 -3.88 -15.92 32.96
CA ALA A 18 -2.94 -14.92 32.44
C ALA A 18 -3.25 -14.54 30.98
N ILE A 19 -3.79 -15.47 30.20
CA ILE A 19 -4.30 -15.24 28.84
C ILE A 19 -5.65 -14.51 28.86
N GLU A 20 -6.51 -14.77 29.84
CA GLU A 20 -7.82 -14.12 30.01
C GLU A 20 -7.69 -12.72 30.66
N ASP A 21 -6.72 -12.51 31.55
CA ASP A 21 -6.25 -11.18 32.02
C ASP A 21 -5.33 -10.49 31.00
N THR A 22 -5.07 -11.11 29.84
CA THR A 22 -4.33 -10.44 28.77
C THR A 22 -5.14 -9.23 28.35
N PRO A 23 -4.56 -8.04 28.45
CA PRO A 23 -5.38 -6.87 28.51
C PRO A 23 -6.07 -6.67 27.16
N THR A 24 -7.21 -5.99 27.25
CA THR A 24 -7.71 -4.93 26.36
C THR A 24 -6.64 -3.88 25.96
N GLY A 25 -5.35 -4.20 26.12
CA GLY A 25 -4.23 -3.32 26.38
C GLY A 25 -3.39 -3.04 25.17
N LEU A 26 -3.48 -3.81 24.09
CA LEU A 26 -2.79 -3.42 22.85
C LEU A 26 -3.41 -2.13 22.28
N HIS A 27 -4.74 -2.05 22.25
CA HIS A 27 -5.45 -0.83 21.86
C HIS A 27 -5.19 0.34 22.82
N HIS A 28 -5.17 0.08 24.13
CA HIS A 28 -4.86 1.11 25.14
C HIS A 28 -3.40 1.58 25.07
N LEU A 29 -2.45 0.68 24.77
CA LEU A 29 -1.05 1.03 24.54
C LEU A 29 -0.92 1.90 23.29
N TYR A 30 -1.63 1.55 22.21
CA TYR A 30 -1.65 2.36 21.00
C TYR A 30 -2.29 3.72 21.23
N SER A 31 -3.44 3.79 21.92
CA SER A 31 -4.12 5.07 22.21
C SER A 31 -3.32 5.96 23.15
N HIS A 32 -2.66 5.38 24.16
CA HIS A 32 -1.76 6.11 25.05
C HIS A 32 -0.56 6.69 24.29
N TYR A 33 0.10 5.89 23.44
CA TYR A 33 1.18 6.40 22.57
C TYR A 33 0.66 7.44 21.58
N TRP A 34 -0.52 7.25 21.02
CA TRP A 34 -1.13 8.21 20.11
C TRP A 34 -1.45 9.53 20.78
N THR A 35 -1.84 9.50 22.06
CA THR A 35 -2.04 10.71 22.86
C THR A 35 -0.70 11.37 23.17
N ARG A 36 0.40 10.63 23.29
CA ARG A 36 1.75 11.21 23.41
C ARG A 36 2.16 12.01 22.16
N PHE A 37 1.68 11.63 20.96
CA PHE A 37 1.88 12.45 19.76
C PHE A 37 1.33 13.87 19.92
N THR A 38 0.34 14.13 20.78
CA THR A 38 -0.17 15.51 20.97
C THR A 38 0.90 16.50 21.42
N HIS A 39 1.94 16.03 22.11
CA HIS A 39 3.05 16.83 22.64
C HIS A 39 4.20 17.04 21.64
N PHE A 40 4.19 16.32 20.52
CA PHE A 40 5.21 16.47 19.48
C PHE A 40 5.04 17.81 18.74
N LYS A 41 6.13 18.35 18.23
CA LYS A 41 6.11 19.45 17.25
C LYS A 41 5.39 18.97 15.99
N GLU A 42 4.91 19.92 15.19
CA GLU A 42 4.12 19.58 14.00
C GLU A 42 4.91 18.71 13.01
N TRP A 43 6.18 19.04 12.78
CA TRP A 43 7.05 18.25 11.89
C TRP A 43 7.30 16.81 12.41
N GLU A 44 7.48 16.63 13.72
CA GLU A 44 7.66 15.30 14.33
C GLU A 44 6.39 14.45 14.17
N LYS A 45 5.21 15.08 14.31
CA LYS A 45 3.91 14.42 14.08
C LYS A 45 3.77 13.99 12.63
N GLN A 46 4.05 14.89 11.70
CA GLN A 46 3.93 14.64 10.26
C GLN A 46 4.86 13.50 9.84
N ARG A 47 6.13 13.56 10.24
CA ARG A 47 7.12 12.52 9.99
C ARG A 47 6.70 11.17 10.55
N ALA A 48 6.25 11.12 11.80
CA ALA A 48 5.77 9.88 12.41
C ALA A 48 4.54 9.30 11.69
N ILE A 49 3.61 10.15 11.26
CA ILE A 49 2.44 9.75 10.47
C ILE A 49 2.87 9.19 9.11
N ALA A 50 3.85 9.82 8.46
CA ALA A 50 4.39 9.36 7.19
C ALA A 50 5.10 7.99 7.34
N LEU A 51 5.94 7.81 8.36
CA LEU A 51 6.59 6.54 8.70
C LEU A 51 5.57 5.42 8.90
N LEU A 52 4.55 5.66 9.73
CA LEU A 52 3.51 4.69 10.02
C LEU A 52 2.67 4.36 8.78
N ARG A 53 2.37 5.35 7.94
CA ARG A 53 1.64 5.15 6.68
C ARG A 53 2.43 4.27 5.72
N TRP A 54 3.71 4.59 5.46
CA TRP A 54 4.54 3.77 4.59
C TRP A 54 4.69 2.34 5.13
N THR A 55 4.96 2.19 6.42
CA THR A 55 5.12 0.87 7.04
C THR A 55 3.84 0.02 6.96
N ALA A 56 2.66 0.65 7.03
CA ALA A 56 1.38 -0.05 7.04
C ALA A 56 0.80 -0.37 5.66
N PHE A 57 1.11 0.45 4.65
CA PHE A 57 0.46 0.38 3.33
C PHE A 57 1.41 0.14 2.16
N ALA A 58 2.73 0.12 2.38
CA ALA A 58 3.68 -0.33 1.37
C ALA A 58 3.41 -1.80 0.99
N LEU A 59 3.70 -2.16 -0.25
CA LEU A 59 3.48 -3.51 -0.80
C LEU A 59 4.53 -4.52 -0.33
N ARG A 60 5.65 -4.01 0.20
CA ARG A 60 6.67 -4.77 0.91
C ARG A 60 7.26 -3.91 2.03
N PRO A 61 7.92 -4.52 3.04
CA PRO A 61 8.73 -3.77 3.98
C PRO A 61 9.76 -2.91 3.24
N LEU A 62 9.84 -1.64 3.64
CA LEU A 62 10.83 -0.71 3.14
C LEU A 62 12.10 -0.83 3.98
N THR A 63 13.25 -0.63 3.34
CA THR A 63 14.50 -0.42 4.06
C THR A 63 14.51 0.93 4.78
N VAL A 64 15.40 1.10 5.75
CA VAL A 64 15.60 2.36 6.45
C VAL A 64 15.95 3.49 5.47
N CYS A 65 16.82 3.25 4.47
CA CYS A 65 17.12 4.25 3.46
C CYS A 65 15.90 4.56 2.58
N GLU A 66 15.16 3.54 2.14
CA GLU A 66 13.95 3.72 1.33
C GLU A 66 12.90 4.56 2.05
N ILE A 67 12.57 4.22 3.30
CA ILE A 67 11.52 4.92 4.05
C ILE A 67 11.94 6.35 4.42
N THR A 68 13.24 6.59 4.66
CA THR A 68 13.78 7.92 4.95
C THR A 68 13.55 8.89 3.79
N GLU A 69 13.71 8.43 2.55
CA GLU A 69 13.36 9.23 1.37
C GLU A 69 11.84 9.31 1.17
N ALA A 70 11.13 8.19 1.35
CA ALA A 70 9.71 8.09 1.05
C ALA A 70 8.85 9.03 1.91
N VAL A 71 9.23 9.26 3.17
CA VAL A 71 8.48 10.16 4.07
C VAL A 71 8.50 11.61 3.61
N LEU A 72 9.58 12.07 2.98
CA LEU A 72 9.72 13.45 2.50
C LEU A 72 8.72 13.73 1.35
N ILE A 73 8.52 12.78 0.45
CA ILE A 73 7.63 12.94 -0.72
C ILE A 73 6.15 13.03 -0.36
N ILE A 74 5.74 12.42 0.76
CA ILE A 74 4.35 12.55 1.21
C ILE A 74 4.05 13.97 1.69
N GLU A 75 5.08 14.70 2.11
CA GLU A 75 4.98 16.04 2.69
C GLU A 75 5.26 17.14 1.65
N SER A 76 5.98 16.83 0.57
CA SER A 76 6.34 17.78 -0.49
C SER A 76 6.22 17.23 -1.91
N GLU A 77 5.96 18.11 -2.88
CA GLU A 77 5.90 17.74 -4.31
C GLU A 77 7.28 17.50 -4.94
N ASN A 78 8.36 17.87 -4.23
CA ASN A 78 9.76 17.63 -4.60
C ASN A 78 10.44 16.77 -3.54
N LEU A 79 11.63 16.21 -3.84
CA LEU A 79 12.50 15.60 -2.83
C LEU A 79 13.47 16.67 -2.29
N PRO A 80 13.23 17.26 -1.10
CA PRO A 80 14.17 18.19 -0.49
C PRO A 80 15.42 17.44 -0.03
N LEU A 81 16.44 17.43 -0.88
CA LEU A 81 17.71 16.74 -0.57
C LEU A 81 18.39 17.31 0.69
N GLU A 82 18.10 18.56 1.03
CA GLU A 82 18.57 19.23 2.25
C GLU A 82 17.92 18.71 3.55
N ASP A 83 16.75 18.05 3.45
CA ASP A 83 16.06 17.45 4.59
C ASP A 83 16.44 15.97 4.80
N LEU A 84 17.33 15.43 3.95
CA LEU A 84 17.90 14.10 4.16
C LEU A 84 18.94 14.15 5.29
N PRO A 85 19.03 13.11 6.14
CA PRO A 85 20.06 13.06 7.17
C PRO A 85 21.45 12.90 6.56
N ASP A 86 22.46 13.48 7.21
CA ASP A 86 23.87 13.37 6.80
C ASP A 86 24.37 11.92 6.80
N ALA A 87 23.85 11.10 7.73
CA ALA A 87 24.17 9.69 7.87
C ALA A 87 22.97 8.86 8.36
N VAL A 88 22.90 7.61 7.91
CA VAL A 88 21.93 6.62 8.39
C VAL A 88 22.67 5.63 9.28
N ASP A 89 22.81 5.98 10.55
CA ASP A 89 23.45 5.16 11.58
C ASP A 89 22.44 4.61 12.60
N ASP A 90 22.93 3.90 13.61
CA ASP A 90 22.08 3.36 14.67
C ASP A 90 21.41 4.45 15.51
N ASP A 91 22.04 5.62 15.68
CA ASP A 91 21.45 6.72 16.44
C ASP A 91 20.22 7.26 15.71
N TYR A 92 20.37 7.57 14.42
CA TYR A 92 19.28 8.00 13.55
C TYR A 92 18.12 6.99 13.54
N VAL A 93 18.40 5.69 13.42
CA VAL A 93 17.35 4.67 13.46
C VAL A 93 16.60 4.68 14.81
N ASN A 94 17.31 4.84 15.92
CA ASN A 94 16.72 4.80 17.25
C ASN A 94 15.96 6.09 17.60
N THR A 95 16.40 7.25 17.13
CA THR A 95 15.81 8.56 17.47
C THR A 95 14.74 8.97 16.46
N GLU A 96 15.06 8.95 15.17
CA GLU A 96 14.26 9.52 14.08
C GLU A 96 13.30 8.52 13.41
N ILE A 97 13.37 7.23 13.76
CA ILE A 97 12.44 6.21 13.25
C ILE A 97 11.72 5.52 14.41
N VAL A 98 12.45 4.77 15.23
CA VAL A 98 11.85 4.02 16.35
C VAL A 98 11.40 4.99 17.45
N GLY A 99 12.19 6.01 17.76
CA GLY A 99 11.87 7.00 18.79
C GLY A 99 10.61 7.80 18.50
N LEU A 100 10.38 8.17 17.23
CA LEU A 100 9.18 8.87 16.79
C LEU A 100 7.92 8.00 16.81
N CYS A 101 8.02 6.74 16.38
CA CYS A 101 6.86 5.86 16.23
C CYS A 101 6.58 4.97 17.45
N GLY A 102 7.52 4.87 18.38
CA GLY A 102 7.42 4.06 19.59
C GLY A 102 7.09 2.60 19.27
N PRO A 103 6.15 1.96 20.00
CA PRO A 103 5.84 0.54 19.86
C PRO A 103 4.98 0.22 18.63
N LEU A 104 4.67 1.21 17.79
CA LEU A 104 3.88 1.01 16.57
C LEU A 104 4.74 0.56 15.39
N LEU A 105 6.07 0.62 15.53
CA LEU A 105 7.03 0.39 14.46
C LEU A 105 8.26 -0.30 15.06
N GLU A 106 8.81 -1.27 14.34
CA GLU A 106 10.08 -1.90 14.66
C GLU A 106 11.00 -1.97 13.45
N VAL A 107 12.30 -2.05 13.71
CA VAL A 107 13.32 -2.22 12.68
C VAL A 107 13.96 -3.58 12.84
N ARG A 108 13.96 -4.36 11.76
CA ARG A 108 14.51 -5.72 11.70
C ARG A 108 15.80 -5.74 10.90
N ASN A 109 16.81 -6.41 11.45
CA ASN A 109 18.10 -6.58 10.77
C ASN A 109 17.94 -7.37 9.47
N ASN A 110 18.73 -6.99 8.46
CA ASN A 110 18.87 -7.79 7.26
C ASN A 110 19.97 -8.86 7.51
N PRO A 111 19.69 -10.16 7.29
CA PRO A 111 20.65 -11.24 7.56
C PRO A 111 21.92 -11.19 6.71
N ILE A 112 21.83 -10.57 5.53
CA ILE A 112 22.93 -10.50 4.54
C ILE A 112 23.79 -9.27 4.78
N ASP A 113 23.16 -8.14 5.09
CA ASP A 113 23.83 -6.85 5.31
C ASP A 113 23.23 -6.15 6.54
N PRO A 114 23.89 -6.21 7.71
CA PRO A 114 23.37 -5.63 8.95
C PRO A 114 23.50 -4.10 9.02
N SER A 115 23.98 -3.42 7.97
CA SER A 115 24.09 -1.96 7.94
C SER A 115 22.75 -1.29 8.25
N PRO A 116 22.73 -0.22 9.07
CA PRO A 116 21.49 0.42 9.51
C PRO A 116 20.54 0.77 8.37
N GLY A 117 21.07 1.30 7.26
CA GLY A 117 20.30 1.66 6.07
C GLY A 117 19.61 0.50 5.34
N ARG A 118 20.14 -0.73 5.44
CA ARG A 118 19.59 -1.94 4.78
C ARG A 118 18.62 -2.72 5.64
N ARG A 119 18.50 -2.38 6.92
CA ARG A 119 17.48 -2.94 7.81
C ARG A 119 16.10 -2.56 7.31
N THR A 120 15.10 -3.37 7.65
CA THR A 120 13.74 -3.19 7.15
C THR A 120 12.80 -2.76 8.26
N VAL A 121 11.83 -1.93 7.91
CA VAL A 121 10.85 -1.37 8.84
C VAL A 121 9.55 -2.18 8.78
N HIS A 122 9.04 -2.56 9.95
CA HIS A 122 7.87 -3.43 10.09
C HIS A 122 6.89 -2.89 11.11
N LEU A 123 5.63 -3.32 10.97
CA LEU A 123 4.68 -3.25 12.06
C LEU A 123 4.94 -4.43 13.01
N PRO A 124 5.12 -4.19 14.33
CA PRO A 124 5.35 -5.27 15.30
C PRO A 124 4.22 -6.30 15.35
N HIS A 125 2.99 -5.87 15.03
CA HIS A 125 1.82 -6.74 15.04
C HIS A 125 0.76 -6.29 14.03
N PHE A 126 0.01 -7.25 13.46
CA PHE A 126 -1.02 -6.96 12.44
C PHE A 126 -2.10 -5.99 12.95
N SER A 127 -2.40 -6.02 14.25
CA SER A 127 -3.39 -5.12 14.88
C SER A 127 -2.99 -3.66 14.79
N VAL A 128 -1.68 -3.34 14.67
CA VAL A 128 -1.23 -1.96 14.49
C VAL A 128 -1.78 -1.41 13.20
N ARG A 129 -1.76 -2.20 12.12
CA ARG A 129 -2.35 -1.81 10.83
C ARG A 129 -3.84 -1.47 10.99
N GLN A 130 -4.58 -2.32 11.69
CA GLN A 130 -6.00 -2.10 11.96
C GLN A 130 -6.26 -0.83 12.79
N TYR A 131 -5.39 -0.55 13.77
CA TYR A 131 -5.46 0.68 14.55
C TYR A 131 -5.18 1.92 13.69
N LEU A 132 -4.16 1.87 12.83
CA LEU A 132 -3.78 2.96 11.93
C LEU A 132 -4.86 3.31 10.92
N LEU A 133 -5.64 2.33 10.44
CA LEU A 133 -6.82 2.56 9.58
C LEU A 133 -7.84 3.52 10.23
N CYS A 134 -7.92 3.55 11.55
CA CYS A 134 -8.86 4.40 12.28
C CYS A 134 -8.29 5.80 12.60
N GLN A 135 -6.97 5.98 12.58
CA GLN A 135 -6.29 7.12 13.20
C GLN A 135 -5.51 8.01 12.23
N LEU A 136 -4.95 7.45 11.16
CA LEU A 136 -4.10 8.24 10.26
C LEU A 136 -4.96 9.33 9.57
N PRO A 137 -4.49 10.59 9.52
CA PRO A 137 -5.25 11.65 8.88
C PRO A 137 -5.36 11.40 7.39
N THR A 138 -6.52 11.74 6.84
CA THR A 138 -6.72 11.89 5.40
C THR A 138 -6.28 13.31 5.05
N SER A 139 -5.20 13.48 4.30
CA SER A 139 -4.83 14.78 3.75
C SER A 139 -5.96 15.29 2.84
N GLY A 140 -6.52 16.46 3.17
CA GLY A 140 -7.25 17.36 2.27
C GLY A 140 -8.41 16.81 1.40
N ARG A 141 -9.60 17.40 1.58
CA ARG A 141 -10.75 17.46 0.63
C ARG A 141 -11.60 16.22 0.35
N ILE A 142 -11.31 15.03 0.87
CA ILE A 142 -12.26 13.92 0.78
C ILE A 142 -13.15 13.93 2.03
N ARG A 143 -14.23 14.74 1.98
CA ARG A 143 -15.32 14.66 2.97
C ARG A 143 -15.75 13.19 3.06
N ARG A 144 -15.73 12.63 4.29
CA ARG A 144 -16.45 11.41 4.65
C ARG A 144 -17.91 11.60 4.22
N ASN A 145 -18.24 11.15 3.02
CA ASN A 145 -19.61 10.95 2.62
C ASN A 145 -19.91 9.51 2.99
N ASP A 146 -20.71 9.30 4.04
CA ASP A 146 -21.15 7.99 4.52
C ASP A 146 -21.90 7.14 3.47
N ARG A 147 -22.10 7.67 2.26
CA ARG A 147 -22.73 7.00 1.11
C ARG A 147 -21.74 6.45 0.08
N LEU A 148 -20.44 6.73 0.21
CA LEU A 148 -19.40 6.12 -0.61
C LEU A 148 -18.64 5.14 0.28
N GLN A 149 -18.82 3.84 0.04
CA GLN A 149 -18.01 2.74 0.60
C GLN A 149 -16.57 2.81 0.08
N ILE A 150 -15.90 3.95 0.25
CA ILE A 150 -14.48 4.10 -0.02
C ILE A 150 -13.76 3.31 1.06
N SER A 151 -13.07 2.24 0.65
CA SER A 151 -12.17 1.56 1.59
C SER A 151 -11.05 2.54 1.92
N TYR A 152 -10.80 2.73 3.21
CA TYR A 152 -9.68 3.55 3.69
C TYR A 152 -8.35 3.07 3.09
N GLU A 153 -8.21 1.79 2.79
CA GLU A 153 -7.05 1.24 2.10
C GLU A 153 -6.88 1.80 0.68
N GLN A 154 -7.99 2.01 -0.06
CA GLN A 154 -7.93 2.63 -1.39
C GLN A 154 -7.45 4.07 -1.30
N LEU A 155 -7.84 4.79 -0.24
CA LEU A 155 -7.34 6.14 0.00
C LEU A 155 -5.84 6.14 0.27
N GLN A 156 -5.34 5.25 1.14
CA GLN A 156 -3.90 5.17 1.42
C GLN A 156 -3.11 4.76 0.17
N ASN A 157 -3.60 3.79 -0.59
CA ASN A 157 -2.99 3.42 -1.88
C ASN A 157 -3.02 4.58 -2.88
N THR A 158 -4.04 5.44 -2.86
CA THR A 158 -4.07 6.65 -3.69
C THR A 158 -2.98 7.64 -3.30
N LEU A 159 -2.75 7.84 -2.00
CA LEU A 159 -1.68 8.71 -1.51
C LEU A 159 -0.30 8.14 -1.89
N LEU A 160 -0.07 6.85 -1.67
CA LEU A 160 1.19 6.18 -2.01
C LEU A 160 1.42 6.17 -3.53
N ALA A 161 0.37 5.99 -4.35
CA ALA A 161 0.45 6.08 -5.79
C ALA A 161 0.94 7.47 -6.25
N LYS A 162 0.34 8.54 -5.71
CA LYS A 162 0.73 9.92 -6.01
C LYS A 162 2.18 10.18 -5.62
N ALA A 163 2.57 9.79 -4.40
CA ALA A 163 3.93 9.95 -3.92
C ALA A 163 4.94 9.18 -4.78
N CYS A 164 4.65 7.92 -5.14
CA CYS A 164 5.54 7.16 -6.04
C CYS A 164 5.64 7.83 -7.42
N LEU A 165 4.52 8.24 -8.02
CA LEU A 165 4.48 8.90 -9.32
C LEU A 165 5.25 10.23 -9.33
N GLN A 166 5.09 11.04 -8.28
CA GLN A 166 5.84 12.28 -8.09
C GLN A 166 7.34 11.98 -7.99
N TYR A 167 7.74 11.04 -7.12
CA TYR A 167 9.15 10.66 -6.96
C TYR A 167 9.77 10.20 -8.27
N VAL A 168 9.14 9.26 -9.00
CA VAL A 168 9.71 8.74 -10.26
C VAL A 168 9.68 9.75 -11.40
N SER A 169 8.91 10.83 -11.28
CA SER A 169 8.90 11.93 -12.26
C SER A 169 10.05 12.92 -12.02
N LEU A 170 10.71 12.88 -10.87
CA LEU A 170 11.85 13.75 -10.59
C LEU A 170 13.06 13.31 -11.42
N ARG A 171 13.61 14.21 -12.24
CA ARG A 171 14.79 13.90 -13.05
C ARG A 171 15.99 13.47 -12.21
N GLN A 172 16.21 14.14 -11.08
CA GLN A 172 17.33 13.90 -10.18
C GLN A 172 17.40 12.45 -9.65
N VAL A 173 16.25 11.78 -9.49
CA VAL A 173 16.25 10.40 -9.00
C VAL A 173 16.70 9.41 -10.06
N TRP A 174 16.92 9.83 -11.31
CA TRP A 174 17.44 9.00 -12.40
C TRP A 174 18.88 9.31 -12.77
N GLU A 175 19.45 10.38 -12.20
CA GLU A 175 20.84 10.75 -12.44
C GLU A 175 21.79 9.72 -11.80
N VAL A 176 22.97 9.57 -12.41
CA VAL A 176 24.00 8.67 -11.91
C VAL A 176 24.58 9.28 -10.66
N VAL A 177 24.31 8.64 -9.53
CA VAL A 177 24.88 9.04 -8.24
C VAL A 177 26.33 8.57 -8.22
N PRO A 178 27.30 9.47 -7.96
CA PRO A 178 28.70 9.10 -7.77
C PRO A 178 28.85 7.99 -6.73
N HIS A 179 29.79 7.07 -6.92
CA HIS A 179 30.01 5.95 -5.99
C HIS A 179 30.30 6.37 -4.53
N ASP A 180 30.69 7.63 -4.31
CA ASP A 180 31.03 8.19 -3.01
C ASP A 180 29.85 8.90 -2.30
N SER A 181 28.68 8.97 -2.92
CA SER A 181 27.51 9.61 -2.30
C SER A 181 26.85 8.69 -1.27
N PRO A 182 26.19 9.25 -0.24
CA PRO A 182 25.39 8.47 0.69
C PRO A 182 24.35 7.65 -0.08
N PRO A 183 23.87 6.52 0.47
CA PRO A 183 22.84 5.71 -0.18
C PRO A 183 21.51 6.45 -0.37
N LEU A 184 21.39 7.68 0.16
CA LEU A 184 20.20 8.51 0.12
C LEU A 184 20.12 9.38 -1.14
N GLY A 185 18.89 9.72 -1.51
CA GLY A 185 18.52 10.46 -2.72
C GLY A 185 18.01 9.56 -3.86
N VAL A 186 18.26 8.25 -3.78
CA VAL A 186 17.90 7.29 -4.83
C VAL A 186 17.50 5.90 -4.30
N SER A 187 17.54 5.67 -2.99
CA SER A 187 17.19 4.38 -2.39
C SER A 187 15.73 4.03 -2.64
N PHE A 188 14.82 5.00 -2.63
CA PHE A 188 13.40 4.75 -2.84
C PHE A 188 13.01 4.48 -4.30
N ARG A 189 13.91 4.78 -5.26
CA ARG A 189 13.71 4.64 -6.71
C ARG A 189 13.21 3.27 -7.13
N SER A 190 13.86 2.20 -6.68
CA SER A 190 13.49 0.84 -7.09
C SER A 190 12.07 0.50 -6.64
N TYR A 191 11.72 0.80 -5.38
CA TYR A 191 10.38 0.60 -4.86
C TYR A 191 9.35 1.42 -5.66
N ALA A 192 9.56 2.73 -5.77
CA ALA A 192 8.60 3.62 -6.41
C ALA A 192 8.35 3.23 -7.87
N ALA A 193 9.43 2.97 -8.63
CA ALA A 193 9.37 2.61 -10.04
C ALA A 193 8.66 1.28 -10.32
N THR A 194 8.76 0.31 -9.41
CA THR A 194 8.21 -1.04 -9.58
C THR A 194 6.83 -1.24 -8.94
N THR A 195 6.34 -0.30 -8.13
CA THR A 195 5.11 -0.47 -7.35
C THR A 195 4.04 0.60 -7.56
N TRP A 196 4.38 1.75 -8.17
CA TRP A 196 3.43 2.86 -8.34
C TRP A 196 2.13 2.41 -9.03
N TYR A 197 2.20 1.58 -10.07
CA TYR A 197 1.03 1.12 -10.83
C TYR A 197 0.15 0.17 -10.00
N GLN A 198 0.74 -0.61 -9.10
CA GLN A 198 0.00 -1.46 -8.17
C GLN A 198 -0.78 -0.60 -7.17
N HIS A 199 -0.15 0.45 -6.62
CA HIS A 199 -0.84 1.44 -5.80
C HIS A 199 -1.94 2.18 -6.58
N VAL A 200 -1.72 2.51 -7.86
CA VAL A 200 -2.75 3.13 -8.72
C VAL A 200 -3.98 2.23 -8.86
N ASN A 201 -3.76 0.92 -9.08
CA ASN A 201 -4.81 -0.08 -9.27
C ASN A 201 -5.56 -0.41 -7.98
N LEU A 202 -4.86 -0.40 -6.83
CA LEU A 202 -5.46 -0.58 -5.49
C LEU A 202 -6.12 0.70 -4.97
N GLY A 203 -5.82 1.85 -5.57
CA GLY A 203 -6.33 3.16 -5.17
C GLY A 203 -7.76 3.46 -5.63
N LEU A 204 -8.21 4.69 -5.36
CA LEU A 204 -9.50 5.22 -5.79
C LEU A 204 -9.56 5.32 -7.30
N ARG A 205 -10.60 4.73 -7.91
CA ARG A 205 -10.75 4.72 -9.39
C ARG A 205 -10.89 6.12 -9.99
N ASN A 206 -11.57 7.03 -9.30
CA ASN A 206 -11.96 8.34 -9.81
C ASN A 206 -11.15 9.50 -9.21
N ASP A 207 -9.93 9.24 -8.72
CA ASP A 207 -9.04 10.30 -8.25
C ASP A 207 -8.38 11.00 -9.44
N ALA A 208 -8.78 12.25 -9.69
CA ALA A 208 -8.35 13.03 -10.85
C ALA A 208 -6.85 13.32 -10.85
N GLU A 209 -6.26 13.56 -9.69
CA GLU A 209 -4.84 13.91 -9.58
C GLU A 209 -3.95 12.68 -9.81
N LYS A 210 -4.34 11.52 -9.26
CA LYS A 210 -3.71 10.24 -9.54
C LYS A 210 -3.74 9.93 -11.04
N ALA A 211 -4.90 10.16 -11.68
CA ALA A 211 -5.05 9.96 -13.12
C ALA A 211 -4.16 10.92 -13.92
N ARG A 212 -4.13 12.21 -13.56
CA ARG A 212 -3.27 13.24 -14.18
C ARG A 212 -1.79 12.86 -14.09
N LEU A 213 -1.29 12.55 -12.89
CA LEU A 213 0.09 12.13 -12.66
C LEU A 213 0.45 10.86 -13.43
N SER A 214 -0.48 9.89 -13.50
CA SER A 214 -0.25 8.66 -14.27
C SER A 214 -0.12 8.94 -15.77
N MET A 215 -0.94 9.84 -16.33
CA MET A 215 -0.85 10.23 -17.74
C MET A 215 0.41 11.05 -18.04
N GLU A 216 0.78 11.96 -17.15
CA GLU A 216 2.00 12.78 -17.27
C GLU A 216 3.27 11.91 -17.22
N PHE A 217 3.29 10.91 -16.33
CA PHE A 217 4.37 9.95 -16.26
C PHE A 217 4.44 9.03 -17.49
N MET A 218 3.28 8.53 -17.95
CA MET A 218 3.15 7.65 -19.12
C MET A 218 3.13 8.44 -20.44
N ASN A 219 3.94 9.50 -20.53
CA ASN A 219 4.13 10.29 -21.73
C ASN A 219 5.55 10.07 -22.25
N ARG A 220 5.70 9.84 -23.56
CA ARG A 220 7.01 9.65 -24.20
C ARG A 220 7.91 10.90 -24.09
N ASN A 221 7.31 12.08 -23.90
CA ASN A 221 8.01 13.33 -23.68
C ASN A 221 8.48 13.53 -22.21
N ASN A 222 8.09 12.64 -21.29
CA ASN A 222 8.54 12.71 -19.92
C ASN A 222 10.05 12.38 -19.86
N PRO A 223 10.90 13.24 -19.28
CA PRO A 223 12.34 13.01 -19.23
C PRO A 223 12.75 11.77 -18.42
N ALA A 224 11.90 11.30 -17.51
CA ALA A 224 12.13 10.09 -16.73
C ALA A 224 11.74 8.80 -17.49
N TRP A 225 11.04 8.90 -18.62
CA TRP A 225 10.45 7.76 -19.33
C TRP A 225 11.49 6.70 -19.73
N ASP A 226 12.57 7.13 -20.38
CA ASP A 226 13.61 6.21 -20.87
C ASP A 226 14.36 5.54 -19.72
N SER A 227 14.71 6.31 -18.69
CA SER A 227 15.37 5.80 -17.49
C SER A 227 14.51 4.80 -16.72
N TRP A 228 13.20 5.08 -16.59
CA TRP A 228 12.26 4.15 -15.97
C TRP A 228 12.12 2.87 -16.77
N ARG A 229 11.98 2.96 -18.11
CA ARG A 229 11.91 1.76 -18.96
C ARG A 229 13.17 0.90 -18.82
N ALA A 230 14.35 1.51 -18.84
CA ALA A 230 15.61 0.80 -18.67
C ALA A 230 15.71 0.02 -17.34
N LEU A 231 15.06 0.52 -16.27
CA LEU A 231 15.01 -0.15 -14.97
C LEU A 231 14.01 -1.32 -14.91
N ILE A 232 12.86 -1.20 -15.59
CA ILE A 232 11.76 -2.18 -15.52
C ILE A 232 11.91 -3.31 -16.54
N GLU A 233 12.67 -3.09 -17.61
CA GLU A 233 13.02 -4.15 -18.54
C GLU A 233 14.03 -5.11 -17.88
N PRO A 234 13.71 -6.42 -17.80
CA PRO A 234 14.55 -7.39 -17.10
C PRO A 234 15.93 -7.53 -17.77
N GLU A 235 17.00 -7.61 -16.96
CA GLU A 235 18.37 -7.86 -17.44
C GLU A 235 18.49 -9.15 -18.28
N ASP A 236 17.61 -10.13 -18.09
CA ASP A 236 17.61 -11.37 -18.88
C ASP A 236 17.23 -11.14 -20.35
N ALA A 237 16.46 -10.09 -20.65
CA ALA A 237 16.24 -9.62 -22.03
C ALA A 237 17.48 -8.91 -22.62
N GLN A 238 18.49 -8.58 -21.80
CA GLN A 238 19.77 -8.06 -22.27
C GLN A 238 20.83 -9.17 -22.47
N ARG A 239 20.60 -10.38 -21.96
CA ARG A 239 21.57 -11.50 -22.01
C ARG A 239 21.25 -12.58 -23.03
N GLN A 240 19.99 -12.72 -23.45
CA GLN A 240 19.61 -13.61 -24.55
C GLN A 240 19.12 -12.76 -25.71
N ASP A 241 19.89 -12.81 -26.80
CA ASP A 241 19.67 -12.16 -28.09
C ASP A 241 19.91 -10.63 -28.12
N LYS A 242 21.18 -10.27 -28.38
CA LYS A 242 21.53 -8.99 -28.99
C LYS A 242 20.98 -8.92 -30.44
N GLU A 243 19.67 -8.90 -30.58
CA GLU A 243 19.08 -8.03 -31.58
C GLU A 243 18.77 -6.75 -30.82
N ASP A 244 19.65 -5.75 -30.91
CA ASP A 244 19.42 -4.43 -30.32
C ASP A 244 18.02 -3.99 -30.76
N GLU A 245 17.06 -4.01 -29.83
CA GLU A 245 15.69 -3.60 -30.13
C GLU A 245 15.70 -2.10 -30.40
N THR A 246 15.89 -1.73 -31.67
CA THR A 246 16.06 -0.34 -32.10
C THR A 246 14.84 0.51 -31.83
N ILE A 247 13.64 -0.10 -31.81
CA ILE A 247 12.39 0.57 -31.45
C ILE A 247 11.84 -0.10 -30.20
N LEU A 248 11.96 0.59 -29.06
CA LEU A 248 11.41 0.14 -27.78
C LEU A 248 9.89 0.38 -27.69
N PRO A 249 9.14 -0.46 -26.95
CA PRO A 249 7.69 -0.31 -26.79
C PRO A 249 7.29 1.06 -26.23
N GLY A 250 6.23 1.66 -26.78
CA GLY A 250 5.70 2.95 -26.36
C GLY A 250 4.84 2.89 -25.08
N PRO A 251 4.39 4.05 -24.57
CA PRO A 251 3.60 4.13 -23.34
C PRO A 251 2.32 3.29 -23.35
N LEU A 252 1.64 3.17 -24.49
CA LEU A 252 0.43 2.37 -24.60
C LEU A 252 0.69 0.88 -24.30
N TYR A 253 1.82 0.32 -24.73
CA TYR A 253 2.20 -1.06 -24.41
C TYR A 253 2.30 -1.27 -22.90
N TYR A 254 3.03 -0.39 -22.21
CA TYR A 254 3.20 -0.48 -20.75
C TYR A 254 1.91 -0.19 -20.00
N ALA A 255 1.08 0.73 -20.47
CA ALA A 255 -0.23 1.01 -19.86
C ALA A 255 -1.09 -0.26 -19.85
N VAL A 256 -1.09 -1.04 -20.93
CA VAL A 256 -1.79 -2.34 -20.99
C VAL A 256 -1.08 -3.38 -20.11
N LYS A 257 0.25 -3.52 -20.22
CA LYS A 257 1.05 -4.48 -19.41
C LYS A 257 0.85 -4.31 -17.90
N LEU A 258 0.72 -3.07 -17.44
CA LEU A 258 0.55 -2.71 -16.02
C LEU A 258 -0.92 -2.62 -15.59
N ASN A 259 -1.86 -2.96 -16.48
CA ASN A 259 -3.30 -2.91 -16.25
C ASN A 259 -3.84 -1.51 -15.87
N LEU A 260 -3.28 -0.46 -16.48
CA LEU A 260 -3.67 0.92 -16.27
C LEU A 260 -4.79 1.32 -17.23
N THR A 261 -5.99 0.74 -17.04
CA THR A 261 -7.10 0.84 -18.01
C THR A 261 -7.45 2.26 -18.42
N TYR A 262 -7.52 3.20 -17.46
CA TYR A 262 -7.84 4.60 -17.76
C TYR A 262 -6.76 5.25 -18.66
N VAL A 263 -5.49 5.06 -18.31
CA VAL A 263 -4.36 5.59 -19.10
C VAL A 263 -4.35 4.96 -20.49
N ALA A 264 -4.56 3.65 -20.59
CA ALA A 264 -4.61 2.95 -21.88
C ALA A 264 -5.75 3.49 -22.77
N ILE A 265 -6.94 3.73 -22.22
CA ILE A 265 -8.08 4.31 -22.97
C ILE A 265 -7.72 5.70 -23.51
N SER A 266 -7.15 6.58 -22.67
CA SER A 266 -6.73 7.92 -23.10
C SER A 266 -5.64 7.86 -24.18
N LEU A 267 -4.65 6.97 -24.03
CA LEU A 267 -3.57 6.84 -25.00
C LEU A 267 -4.04 6.26 -26.34
N VAL A 268 -5.04 5.37 -26.37
CA VAL A 268 -5.63 4.85 -27.62
C VAL A 268 -6.24 5.96 -28.47
N THR A 269 -6.77 7.02 -27.85
CA THR A 269 -7.33 8.15 -28.61
C THR A 269 -6.28 9.08 -29.20
N GLU A 270 -5.04 9.01 -28.71
CA GLU A 270 -3.97 9.95 -29.07
C GLU A 270 -2.80 9.29 -29.84
N GLN A 271 -2.58 7.98 -29.68
CA GLN A 271 -1.43 7.25 -30.22
C GLN A 271 -1.83 6.15 -31.22
N ASN A 272 -0.87 5.73 -32.04
CA ASN A 272 -1.07 4.63 -32.99
C ASN A 272 -1.15 3.29 -32.25
N VAL A 273 -2.34 2.69 -32.21
CA VAL A 273 -2.62 1.40 -31.55
C VAL A 273 -1.81 0.24 -32.15
N ASN A 274 -1.36 0.38 -33.40
CA ASN A 274 -0.54 -0.61 -34.09
C ASN A 274 0.96 -0.42 -33.85
N GLU A 275 1.37 0.51 -32.97
CA GLU A 275 2.77 0.66 -32.60
C GLU A 275 3.29 -0.65 -32.00
N SER A 276 4.36 -1.16 -32.60
CA SER A 276 5.06 -2.36 -32.18
C SER A 276 6.55 -2.06 -32.07
N SER A 277 7.18 -2.62 -31.05
CA SER A 277 8.63 -2.64 -30.96
C SER A 277 9.24 -3.51 -32.08
N THR A 278 10.55 -3.42 -32.31
CA THR A 278 11.19 -4.27 -33.33
C THR A 278 11.17 -5.77 -32.98
N LEU A 279 10.99 -6.13 -31.71
CA LEU A 279 10.73 -7.52 -31.28
C LEU A 279 9.23 -7.87 -31.29
N GLY A 280 8.39 -7.08 -31.98
CA GLY A 280 6.96 -7.34 -32.13
C GLY A 280 6.11 -7.08 -30.89
N ARG A 281 6.66 -6.41 -29.87
CA ARG A 281 5.92 -6.11 -28.63
C ARG A 281 4.98 -4.94 -28.89
N SER A 282 3.68 -5.21 -28.90
CA SER A 282 2.64 -4.22 -29.16
C SER A 282 1.56 -4.24 -28.08
N ALA A 283 0.86 -3.11 -27.94
CA ALA A 283 -0.26 -2.99 -27.00
C ALA A 283 -1.37 -4.01 -27.29
N LEU A 284 -1.64 -4.27 -28.57
CA LEU A 284 -2.59 -5.28 -29.00
C LEU A 284 -2.12 -6.70 -28.64
N GLY A 285 -0.84 -7.00 -28.90
CA GLY A 285 -0.24 -8.29 -28.57
C GLY A 285 -0.35 -8.60 -27.07
N ILE A 286 0.04 -7.67 -26.21
CA ILE A 286 -0.06 -7.89 -24.76
C ILE A 286 -1.52 -7.93 -24.26
N ALA A 287 -2.42 -7.13 -24.83
CA ALA A 287 -3.85 -7.19 -24.50
C ALA A 287 -4.45 -8.58 -24.81
N THR A 288 -4.11 -9.16 -25.97
CA THR A 288 -4.59 -10.50 -26.33
C THR A 288 -4.06 -11.58 -25.38
N LEU A 289 -2.78 -11.52 -25.00
CA LEU A 289 -2.20 -12.43 -24.02
C LEU A 289 -2.92 -12.35 -22.67
N LEU A 290 -3.16 -11.13 -22.17
CA LEU A 290 -3.87 -10.94 -20.90
C LEU A 290 -5.30 -11.49 -20.92
N ILE A 291 -5.99 -11.43 -22.07
CA ILE A 291 -7.32 -12.05 -22.25
C ILE A 291 -7.22 -13.57 -22.27
N SER A 292 -6.22 -14.14 -22.94
CA SER A 292 -6.00 -15.59 -23.00
C SER A 292 -5.66 -16.23 -21.65
N PHE A 293 -5.06 -15.47 -20.73
CA PHE A 293 -4.70 -15.93 -19.38
C PHE A 293 -5.66 -15.46 -18.28
N ALA A 294 -6.74 -14.74 -18.62
CA ALA A 294 -7.75 -14.37 -17.63
C ALA A 294 -8.50 -15.63 -17.15
N PRO A 295 -8.56 -15.91 -15.84
CA PRO A 295 -9.32 -17.03 -15.33
C PRO A 295 -10.79 -16.86 -15.73
N PHE A 296 -11.29 -17.80 -16.52
CA PHE A 296 -12.67 -17.86 -16.96
C PHE A 296 -13.55 -18.07 -15.72
N HIS A 297 -14.08 -16.99 -15.14
CA HIS A 297 -15.15 -17.12 -14.16
C HIS A 297 -16.39 -17.62 -14.90
N PRO A 298 -16.89 -18.85 -14.66
CA PRO A 298 -18.13 -19.28 -15.28
C PRO A 298 -19.24 -18.34 -14.81
N LYS A 299 -19.90 -17.69 -15.77
CA LYS A 299 -21.11 -16.89 -15.51
C LYS A 299 -22.10 -17.76 -14.74
N GLN A 300 -22.53 -17.32 -13.56
CA GLN A 300 -23.72 -17.87 -12.93
C GLN A 300 -24.88 -17.80 -13.94
N PRO A 301 -25.65 -18.88 -14.15
CA PRO A 301 -26.74 -18.86 -15.11
C PRO A 301 -27.80 -17.85 -14.66
N ALA A 302 -28.22 -17.01 -15.60
CA ALA A 302 -29.27 -16.02 -15.41
C ALA A 302 -30.55 -16.70 -14.90
N MET A 303 -31.03 -16.27 -13.74
CA MET A 303 -32.37 -16.62 -13.27
C MET A 303 -33.39 -15.98 -14.22
N THR A 304 -34.09 -16.85 -14.94
CA THR A 304 -35.27 -16.56 -15.76
C THR A 304 -36.26 -15.69 -15.00
N THR A 305 -36.46 -14.45 -15.47
CA THR A 305 -37.47 -13.53 -14.95
C THR A 305 -38.87 -14.07 -15.28
N ARG A 306 -39.53 -14.72 -14.33
CA ARG A 306 -40.98 -14.95 -14.40
C ARG A 306 -41.69 -13.63 -14.09
N ARG A 307 -42.41 -13.11 -15.08
CA ARG A 307 -43.39 -12.02 -14.91
C ARG A 307 -44.40 -12.42 -13.83
N LEU A 308 -44.53 -11.61 -12.78
CA LEU A 308 -45.68 -11.58 -11.89
C LEU A 308 -46.33 -10.19 -12.01
N LEU A 309 -47.62 -10.22 -12.31
CA LEU A 309 -48.53 -9.06 -12.46
C LEU A 309 -48.71 -8.32 -11.11
N PRO A 310 -49.15 -7.05 -11.12
CA PRO A 310 -49.14 -6.20 -9.94
C PRO A 310 -50.35 -6.45 -9.04
N GLY A 311 -50.11 -6.48 -7.72
CA GLY A 311 -51.12 -6.46 -6.65
C GLY A 311 -50.77 -5.37 -5.62
N PRO A 312 -51.75 -4.86 -4.85
CA PRO A 312 -51.77 -3.48 -4.39
C PRO A 312 -50.83 -3.16 -3.23
N ILE A 313 -50.33 -1.92 -3.28
CA ILE A 313 -49.48 -1.24 -2.32
C ILE A 313 -50.20 -1.12 -0.96
N THR A 314 -49.58 -1.62 0.10
CA THR A 314 -49.93 -1.25 1.47
C THR A 314 -48.76 -0.46 2.04
N ILE A 315 -49.00 0.83 2.30
CA ILE A 315 -48.07 1.76 2.95
C ILE A 315 -48.01 1.40 4.42
N ILE A 316 -46.82 1.03 4.92
CA ILE A 316 -46.54 1.01 6.37
C ILE A 316 -45.46 2.05 6.62
N ASP A 317 -45.91 3.15 7.22
CA ASP A 317 -45.12 4.24 7.75
C ASP A 317 -44.44 3.76 9.05
N VAL A 318 -43.10 3.70 9.07
CA VAL A 318 -42.33 3.47 10.30
C VAL A 318 -41.39 4.65 10.51
N LYS A 319 -41.82 5.51 11.44
CA LYS A 319 -41.09 6.62 12.05
C LYS A 319 -39.64 6.28 12.36
N ALA A 320 -38.73 7.08 11.82
CA ALA A 320 -37.34 7.14 12.22
C ALA A 320 -37.18 7.91 13.54
N THR A 321 -36.48 7.34 14.52
CA THR A 321 -35.68 8.07 15.50
C THR A 321 -34.40 7.28 15.82
N PRO A 322 -33.30 7.96 16.21
CA PRO A 322 -31.94 7.49 15.97
C PRO A 322 -31.32 6.85 17.22
N PHE A 323 -30.57 5.76 17.05
CA PHE A 323 -29.59 5.33 18.06
C PHE A 323 -28.32 4.77 17.44
N THR A 324 -27.26 5.51 17.72
CA THR A 324 -25.84 5.17 17.69
C THR A 324 -25.58 3.91 18.50
N LEU A 325 -24.82 2.94 17.96
CA LEU A 325 -23.75 2.20 18.63
C LEU A 325 -23.18 1.12 17.71
N CYS A 326 -21.88 1.22 17.45
CA CYS A 326 -21.06 0.20 16.83
C CYS A 326 -20.96 -0.97 17.82
N ASN A 327 -21.60 -2.11 17.49
CA ASN A 327 -21.45 -3.36 18.23
C ASN A 327 -21.01 -4.45 17.26
N ILE A 328 -19.74 -4.84 17.38
CA ILE A 328 -19.18 -6.02 16.75
C ILE A 328 -19.56 -7.21 17.64
N ARG A 329 -20.49 -8.06 17.18
CA ARG A 329 -20.71 -9.39 17.76
C ARG A 329 -19.76 -10.39 17.13
N TYR A 330 -18.98 -11.07 17.96
CA TYR A 330 -18.35 -12.34 17.64
C TYR A 330 -19.38 -13.44 17.88
N ASP A 331 -19.78 -14.16 16.83
CA ASP A 331 -20.45 -15.46 16.97
C ASP A 331 -19.44 -16.55 16.58
N GLY A 332 -18.92 -17.23 17.60
CA GLY A 332 -18.26 -18.51 17.47
C GLY A 332 -19.13 -19.56 18.16
N THR A 333 -19.71 -20.48 17.39
CA THR A 333 -20.43 -21.63 17.94
C THR A 333 -19.97 -22.90 17.24
N LEU A 334 -19.01 -23.58 17.86
CA LEU A 334 -18.76 -25.01 17.66
C LEU A 334 -19.78 -25.78 18.51
N TYR A 335 -20.70 -26.48 17.87
CA TYR A 335 -21.57 -27.45 18.54
C TYR A 335 -20.85 -28.80 18.65
N GLY A 336 -20.58 -29.22 19.88
CA GLY A 336 -20.28 -30.59 20.25
C GLY A 336 -20.90 -30.85 21.63
N ARG A 337 -22.03 -31.55 21.68
CA ARG A 337 -22.61 -32.05 22.93
C ARG A 337 -22.95 -33.53 22.75
N MET A 338 -22.34 -34.34 23.60
CA MET A 338 -22.70 -35.72 23.93
C MET A 338 -24.09 -35.75 24.59
N GLU A 339 -24.87 -36.77 24.28
CA GLU A 339 -25.97 -37.23 25.13
C GLU A 339 -25.66 -38.61 25.71
N ASP A 340 -25.59 -38.64 27.05
CA ASP A 340 -26.14 -39.63 28.01
C ASP A 340 -27.16 -40.65 27.44
N THR A 341 -27.42 -41.86 27.94
CA THR A 341 -27.13 -42.60 29.19
C THR A 341 -27.66 -44.04 29.06
N ARG A 342 -27.06 -44.96 29.82
CA ARG A 342 -27.65 -46.14 30.55
C ARG A 342 -28.34 -47.31 29.79
N THR A 343 -27.72 -48.50 29.93
CA THR A 343 -28.20 -49.80 30.47
C THR A 343 -29.65 -50.24 30.26
N PRO A 344 -29.92 -51.55 30.04
CA PRO A 344 -29.63 -52.62 31.01
C PRO A 344 -28.33 -53.38 30.80
#